data_AF-A0A6J8DDK0-F1
#
_entry.id   AF-A0A6J8DDK0-F1
#
_cell.length_a   1.000
_cell.length_b   1.000
_cell.length_c   1.000
_cell.angle_alpha   90.00
_cell.angle_beta   90.00
_cell.angle_gamma   90.00
#
_symmetry.space_group_name_H-M   'P 1'
#
loop_
_entity.id
_entity.type
_entity.pdbx_description
1 polymer ?
#
loop_
_entity_poly.entity_id
_entity_poly.type
_entity_poly.pdbx_seq_one_letter_code
_entity_poly.pdbx_strand_id
1 'polypeptide(L)'
;MQTTLYSRLPECTKMSDSQTAKSCGLCNKTRNICWKCSQCKKFLCEDCKIIHSKVNLGKDHDLTRIREPIERDEPLGPNSVICNKHRNKICELFCKTCEELTCGSCLSILHKNHNLHAVDDIHKELQKKLTKLETDIDIDILSKFEKDEEILNKFDFIHRLKYEEAQRKIKEREHFFIEEVKKHTRMLLNELHEKWDVISSDISEQKSKISEIKSDLSYYKKNINESKDSKDIEKMLRDIKRLGNSLSEIN
;
A
#
# COMPACT_ATOMS: atom_id res chain seq x y z
N MET A 1 21.33 -76.98 9.02
CA MET A 1 22.44 -76.31 8.32
C MET A 1 22.15 -76.35 6.83
N GLN A 2 22.52 -75.28 6.11
CA GLN A 2 22.55 -75.13 4.64
C GLN A 2 21.19 -74.98 3.92
N THR A 3 20.96 -74.08 2.96
CA THR A 3 21.61 -72.81 2.53
C THR A 3 20.60 -72.13 1.59
N THR A 4 20.48 -70.81 1.68
CA THR A 4 19.70 -69.95 0.79
C THR A 4 20.25 -69.93 -0.65
N LEU A 5 19.40 -70.18 -1.65
CA LEU A 5 19.65 -69.84 -3.06
C LEU A 5 18.76 -68.64 -3.42
N TYR A 6 19.28 -67.43 -3.20
CA TYR A 6 18.68 -66.21 -3.75
C TYR A 6 19.30 -65.98 -5.13
N SER A 7 18.47 -66.08 -6.17
CA SER A 7 18.83 -65.80 -7.55
C SER A 7 19.27 -64.34 -7.69
N ARG A 8 20.51 -64.15 -8.15
CA ARG A 8 21.12 -62.83 -8.43
C ARG A 8 20.34 -62.14 -9.55
N LEU A 9 19.64 -61.05 -9.22
CA LEU A 9 19.18 -60.06 -10.19
C LEU A 9 20.40 -59.32 -10.77
N PRO A 10 20.40 -58.93 -12.06
CA PRO A 10 21.55 -58.27 -12.69
C PRO A 10 21.89 -56.96 -11.98
N GLU A 11 23.17 -56.79 -11.60
CA GLU A 11 23.69 -55.56 -11.00
C GLU A 11 23.77 -54.45 -12.05
N CYS A 12 22.96 -53.40 -11.91
CA CYS A 12 23.07 -52.21 -12.75
C CYS A 12 24.20 -51.29 -12.24
N THR A 13 25.42 -51.49 -12.75
CA THR A 13 26.55 -50.53 -12.62
C THR A 13 27.38 -50.60 -13.90
N LYS A 14 27.96 -49.55 -14.49
CA LYS A 14 28.14 -48.12 -14.16
C LYS A 14 27.82 -47.33 -15.44
N MET A 15 27.22 -46.13 -15.34
CA MET A 15 27.34 -45.17 -16.44
C MET A 15 28.77 -44.61 -16.44
N SER A 16 29.43 -44.64 -17.59
CA SER A 16 30.80 -44.15 -17.81
C SER A 16 30.92 -42.64 -17.56
N ASP A 17 32.13 -42.24 -17.15
CA ASP A 17 32.53 -40.90 -16.73
C ASP A 17 32.38 -39.84 -17.83
N SER A 18 31.18 -39.30 -18.00
CA SER A 18 30.99 -37.89 -18.34
C SER A 18 29.55 -37.45 -18.08
N GLN A 19 29.41 -36.35 -17.35
CA GLN A 19 28.17 -35.67 -16.91
C GLN A 19 27.51 -36.23 -15.63
N THR A 20 27.94 -35.66 -14.50
CA THR A 20 27.32 -35.70 -13.16
C THR A 20 26.99 -37.10 -12.63
N ALA A 21 27.82 -37.62 -11.71
CA ALA A 21 27.52 -38.84 -10.98
C ALA A 21 26.17 -38.69 -10.25
N LYS A 22 25.09 -39.19 -10.86
CA LYS A 22 23.75 -39.18 -10.27
C LYS A 22 23.81 -40.04 -9.01
N SER A 23 23.30 -39.53 -7.89
CA SER A 23 23.18 -40.25 -6.62
C SER A 23 21.71 -40.51 -6.31
N CYS A 24 21.43 -41.55 -5.51
CA CYS A 24 20.08 -41.81 -5.06
C CYS A 24 19.61 -40.66 -4.16
N GLY A 25 18.50 -39.99 -4.50
CA GLY A 25 17.98 -38.83 -3.76
C GLY A 25 17.34 -39.13 -2.40
N LEU A 26 17.45 -40.37 -1.92
CA LEU A 26 17.01 -40.83 -0.59
C LEU A 26 18.17 -41.35 0.28
N CYS A 27 19.08 -42.14 -0.28
CA CYS A 27 20.19 -42.73 0.49
C CYS A 27 21.59 -42.23 0.07
N ASN A 28 21.67 -41.31 -0.90
CA ASN A 28 22.90 -40.76 -1.48
C ASN A 28 23.90 -41.79 -2.04
N LYS A 29 23.52 -43.08 -2.14
CA LYS A 29 24.33 -44.10 -2.80
C LYS A 29 24.43 -43.77 -4.30
N THR A 30 25.62 -43.92 -4.85
CA THR A 30 25.93 -43.69 -6.27
C THR A 30 25.94 -44.98 -7.10
N ARG A 31 25.57 -46.12 -6.49
CA ARG A 31 25.51 -47.45 -7.13
C ARG A 31 24.06 -47.91 -7.25
N ASN A 32 23.78 -48.73 -8.27
CA ASN A 32 22.49 -49.38 -8.52
C ASN A 32 21.32 -48.40 -8.68
N ILE A 33 21.53 -47.26 -9.36
CA ILE A 33 20.48 -46.27 -9.64
C ILE A 33 19.76 -46.67 -10.92
N CYS A 34 18.54 -47.16 -10.79
CA CYS A 34 17.79 -47.77 -11.89
C CYS A 34 16.45 -47.07 -12.18
N TRP A 35 16.03 -46.14 -11.33
CA TRP A 35 14.68 -45.58 -11.36
C TRP A 35 14.70 -44.05 -11.26
N LYS A 36 13.77 -43.40 -11.96
CA LYS A 36 13.49 -41.97 -11.84
C LYS A 36 12.02 -41.78 -11.47
N CYS A 37 11.76 -40.97 -10.46
CA CYS A 37 10.43 -40.53 -10.09
C CYS A 37 10.10 -39.23 -10.83
N SER A 38 9.01 -39.21 -11.61
CA SER A 38 8.60 -38.04 -12.41
C SER A 38 8.16 -36.87 -11.53
N GLN A 39 7.45 -37.15 -10.44
CA GLN A 39 6.89 -36.17 -9.52
C GLN A 39 7.97 -35.57 -8.61
N CYS A 40 8.85 -36.42 -8.06
CA CYS A 40 9.92 -35.96 -7.17
C CYS A 40 11.16 -35.47 -7.92
N LYS A 41 11.25 -35.70 -9.23
CA LYS A 41 12.43 -35.41 -10.07
C LYS A 41 13.73 -36.00 -9.50
N LYS A 42 13.64 -37.13 -8.78
CA LYS A 42 14.75 -37.80 -8.10
C LYS A 42 15.06 -39.16 -8.70
N PHE A 43 16.34 -39.53 -8.62
CA PHE A 43 16.83 -40.85 -8.97
C PHE A 43 16.84 -41.77 -7.75
N LEU A 44 16.44 -43.03 -7.92
CA LEU A 44 16.29 -44.02 -6.85
C LEU A 44 17.05 -45.30 -7.20
N CYS A 45 17.72 -45.88 -6.19
CA CYS A 45 18.21 -47.24 -6.28
C CYS A 45 17.06 -48.25 -6.08
N GLU A 46 17.29 -49.53 -6.38
CA GLU A 46 16.27 -50.58 -6.27
C GLU A 46 15.64 -50.64 -4.88
N ASP A 47 16.45 -50.58 -3.81
CA ASP A 47 15.97 -50.60 -2.43
C ASP A 47 15.11 -49.37 -2.11
N CYS A 48 15.59 -48.18 -2.51
CA CYS A 48 14.91 -46.92 -2.24
C CYS A 48 13.64 -46.77 -3.06
N LYS A 49 13.55 -47.38 -4.25
CA LYS A 49 12.33 -47.44 -5.05
C LYS A 49 11.22 -48.18 -4.30
N ILE A 50 11.53 -49.33 -3.69
CA ILE A 50 10.56 -50.13 -2.93
C ILE A 50 10.01 -49.33 -1.74
N ILE A 51 10.87 -48.61 -1.03
CA ILE A 51 10.47 -47.77 0.11
C ILE A 51 9.63 -46.58 -0.39
N HIS A 52 10.10 -45.91 -1.44
CA HIS A 52 9.44 -44.75 -2.04
C HIS A 52 8.02 -45.06 -2.52
N SER A 53 7.79 -46.22 -3.13
CA SER A 53 6.45 -46.63 -3.56
C SER A 53 5.55 -47.11 -2.42
N LYS A 54 6.11 -47.42 -1.23
CA LYS A 54 5.34 -47.91 -0.07
C LYS A 54 4.87 -46.79 0.85
N VAL A 55 5.59 -45.67 0.91
CA VAL A 55 5.18 -44.51 1.73
C VAL A 55 3.97 -43.81 1.10
N ASN A 56 3.02 -43.35 1.93
CA ASN A 56 1.76 -42.74 1.45
C ASN A 56 1.97 -41.62 0.42
N LEU A 57 3.04 -40.83 0.56
CA LEU A 57 3.36 -39.74 -0.35
C LEU A 57 3.92 -40.18 -1.71
N GLY A 58 4.32 -41.45 -1.88
CA GLY A 58 4.95 -41.93 -3.11
C GLY A 58 4.23 -43.11 -3.77
N LYS A 59 3.07 -43.52 -3.26
CA LYS A 59 2.26 -44.62 -3.80
C LYS A 59 1.77 -44.36 -5.23
N ASP A 60 1.42 -43.11 -5.53
CA ASP A 60 0.88 -42.70 -6.84
C ASP A 60 1.93 -42.03 -7.74
N HIS A 61 3.20 -42.11 -7.36
CA HIS A 61 4.28 -41.57 -8.17
C HIS A 61 4.64 -42.52 -9.32
N ASP A 62 4.84 -41.93 -10.50
CA ASP A 62 5.26 -42.65 -11.69
C ASP A 62 6.77 -42.88 -11.63
N LEU A 63 7.14 -44.16 -11.60
CA LEU A 63 8.51 -44.61 -11.49
C LEU A 63 8.94 -45.23 -12.82
N THR A 64 9.70 -44.46 -13.60
CA THR A 64 10.24 -44.94 -14.86
C THR A 64 11.59 -45.60 -14.61
N ARG A 65 11.76 -46.83 -15.10
CA ARG A 65 13.07 -47.49 -15.13
C ARG A 65 13.95 -46.74 -16.12
N ILE A 66 15.15 -46.35 -15.68
CA ILE A 66 16.19 -45.81 -16.54
C ILE A 66 16.61 -46.96 -17.46
N ARG A 67 16.18 -46.94 -18.72
CA ARG A 67 16.61 -47.92 -19.71
C ARG A 67 18.06 -47.66 -20.07
N GLU A 68 18.82 -48.73 -20.30
CA GLU A 68 20.15 -48.63 -20.90
C GLU A 68 20.07 -47.78 -22.18
N PRO A 69 21.07 -46.94 -22.47
CA PRO A 69 21.18 -46.32 -23.77
C PRO A 69 21.14 -47.43 -24.82
N ILE A 70 20.19 -47.37 -25.75
CA ILE A 70 20.27 -48.20 -26.95
C ILE A 70 21.48 -47.65 -27.70
N GLU A 71 22.57 -48.42 -27.78
CA GLU A 71 23.68 -48.14 -28.68
C GLU A 71 23.10 -48.02 -30.09
N ARG A 72 23.21 -46.82 -30.67
CA ARG A 72 22.82 -46.54 -32.04
C ARG A 72 23.96 -45.82 -32.73
N ASP A 73 24.15 -46.15 -34.00
CA ASP A 73 25.19 -45.56 -34.85
C ASP A 73 24.97 -44.06 -35.10
N GLU A 74 23.75 -43.54 -34.88
CA GLU A 74 23.42 -42.11 -35.04
C GLU A 74 22.72 -41.53 -33.79
N PRO A 75 23.20 -40.39 -33.26
CA PRO A 75 22.53 -39.69 -32.18
C PRO A 75 21.20 -39.12 -32.65
N LEU A 76 20.10 -39.52 -32.00
CA LEU A 76 18.81 -38.85 -32.19
C LEU A 76 18.90 -37.40 -31.71
N GLY A 77 18.27 -36.49 -32.45
CA GLY A 77 18.12 -35.11 -32.00
C GLY A 77 17.43 -35.03 -30.62
N PRO A 78 17.69 -33.99 -29.82
CA PRO A 78 17.24 -33.89 -28.43
C PRO A 78 15.71 -33.96 -28.23
N ASN A 79 14.92 -33.79 -29.30
CA ASN A 79 13.46 -33.77 -29.28
C ASN A 79 12.80 -34.92 -30.07
N SER A 80 13.56 -35.92 -30.52
CA SER A 80 12.99 -37.04 -31.29
C SER A 80 12.24 -38.02 -30.38
N VAL A 81 10.95 -38.23 -30.66
CA VAL A 81 10.11 -39.19 -29.92
C VAL A 81 10.14 -40.55 -30.64
N ILE A 82 10.50 -41.61 -29.90
CA ILE A 82 10.50 -42.99 -30.43
C ILE A 82 9.09 -43.58 -30.35
N CYS A 83 8.67 -44.29 -31.39
CA CYS A 83 7.38 -44.96 -31.42
C CYS A 83 7.30 -46.08 -30.38
N ASN A 84 6.26 -46.04 -29.54
CA ASN A 84 6.00 -47.07 -28.53
C ASN A 84 5.73 -48.47 -29.10
N LYS A 85 5.25 -48.56 -30.36
CA LYS A 85 4.95 -49.82 -31.06
C LYS A 85 6.14 -50.32 -31.91
N HIS A 86 7.03 -49.43 -32.33
CA HIS A 86 8.14 -49.74 -33.25
C HIS A 86 9.46 -49.22 -32.68
N ARG A 87 10.24 -50.09 -32.02
CA ARG A 87 11.37 -49.74 -31.14
C ARG A 87 12.55 -48.99 -31.80
N ASN A 88 12.57 -48.89 -33.13
CA ASN A 88 13.62 -48.18 -33.89
C ASN A 88 13.04 -47.14 -34.87
N LYS A 89 11.79 -46.69 -34.70
CA LYS A 89 11.17 -45.69 -35.58
C LYS A 89 10.85 -44.41 -34.82
N ILE A 90 11.20 -43.28 -35.43
CA ILE A 90 10.90 -41.94 -34.91
C ILE A 90 9.47 -41.57 -35.32
N CYS A 91 8.75 -40.90 -34.42
CA CYS A 91 7.47 -40.30 -34.74
C CYS A 91 7.68 -38.92 -35.38
N GLU A 92 7.48 -38.83 -36.70
CA GLU A 92 7.62 -37.61 -37.49
C GLU A 92 6.26 -37.02 -37.92
N LEU A 93 5.18 -37.75 -37.64
CA LEU A 93 3.82 -37.39 -38.04
C LEU A 93 2.92 -37.25 -36.80
N PHE A 94 2.05 -36.27 -36.79
CA PHE A 94 0.97 -36.13 -35.82
C PHE A 94 -0.36 -36.47 -36.48
N CYS A 95 -1.10 -37.40 -35.89
CA CYS A 95 -2.43 -37.76 -36.36
C CYS A 95 -3.48 -36.88 -35.66
N LYS A 96 -4.08 -35.91 -36.37
CA LYS A 96 -5.14 -35.05 -35.81
C LYS A 96 -6.41 -35.82 -35.43
N THR A 97 -6.70 -36.93 -36.09
CA THR A 97 -7.87 -37.78 -35.77
C THR A 97 -7.73 -38.51 -34.45
N CYS A 98 -6.51 -38.93 -34.09
CA CYS A 98 -6.21 -39.68 -32.87
C CYS A 98 -5.51 -38.83 -31.78
N GLU A 99 -5.18 -37.58 -32.10
CA GLU A 99 -4.43 -36.65 -31.26
C GLU A 99 -3.10 -37.22 -30.72
N GLU A 100 -2.38 -38.01 -31.53
CA GLU A 100 -1.15 -38.67 -31.10
C GLU A 100 -0.01 -38.60 -32.13
N LEU A 101 1.23 -38.77 -31.63
CA LEU A 101 2.44 -38.86 -32.43
C LEU A 101 2.61 -40.27 -33.03
N THR A 102 2.91 -40.33 -34.31
CA THR A 102 2.94 -41.57 -35.11
C THR A 102 4.20 -41.64 -35.96
N CYS A 103 4.72 -42.86 -36.13
CA CYS A 103 5.80 -43.14 -37.09
C CYS A 103 5.24 -43.65 -38.42
N GLY A 104 6.05 -43.65 -39.47
CA GLY A 104 5.64 -44.13 -40.80
C GLY A 104 5.12 -45.58 -40.83
N SER A 105 5.54 -46.45 -39.91
CA SER A 105 4.94 -47.80 -39.79
C SER A 105 3.53 -47.77 -39.21
N CYS A 106 3.28 -46.94 -38.20
CA CYS A 106 1.93 -46.79 -37.65
C CYS A 106 0.99 -46.20 -38.70
N LEU A 107 1.49 -45.29 -39.55
CA LEU A 107 0.73 -44.77 -40.68
C LEU A 107 0.20 -45.90 -41.58
N SER A 108 1.07 -46.79 -42.04
CA SER A 108 0.70 -47.84 -43.00
C SER A 108 -0.26 -48.90 -42.43
N ILE A 109 -0.27 -49.12 -41.11
CA ILE A 109 -1.01 -50.21 -40.46
C ILE A 109 -2.27 -49.70 -39.74
N LEU A 110 -2.16 -48.59 -39.02
CA LEU A 110 -3.19 -48.12 -38.08
C LEU A 110 -3.84 -46.80 -38.47
N HIS A 111 -3.13 -45.92 -39.17
CA HIS A 111 -3.62 -44.55 -39.49
C HIS A 111 -3.80 -44.29 -40.99
N LYS A 112 -3.97 -45.34 -41.81
CA LYS A 112 -3.96 -45.26 -43.28
C LYS A 112 -4.95 -44.23 -43.85
N ASN A 113 -6.07 -44.01 -43.18
CA ASN A 113 -7.14 -43.11 -43.60
C ASN A 113 -7.39 -41.95 -42.62
N HIS A 114 -6.45 -41.67 -41.70
CA HIS A 114 -6.60 -40.58 -40.75
C HIS A 114 -5.99 -39.29 -41.28
N ASN A 115 -6.29 -38.17 -40.61
CA ASN A 115 -5.67 -36.89 -40.93
C ASN A 115 -4.30 -36.80 -40.26
N LEU A 116 -3.21 -36.90 -41.04
CA LEU A 116 -1.84 -36.77 -40.53
C LEU A 116 -1.14 -35.54 -41.11
N HIS A 117 -0.34 -34.91 -40.26
CA HIS A 117 0.50 -33.78 -40.60
C HIS A 117 1.92 -34.02 -40.11
N ALA A 118 2.90 -33.37 -40.73
CA ALA A 118 4.25 -33.33 -40.17
C ALA A 118 4.21 -32.65 -38.80
N VAL A 119 4.98 -33.18 -37.85
CA VAL A 119 5.06 -32.61 -36.48
C VAL A 119 5.49 -31.13 -36.53
N ASP A 120 6.40 -30.77 -37.42
CA ASP A 120 6.86 -29.40 -37.60
C ASP A 120 5.75 -28.44 -38.05
N ASP A 121 4.81 -28.90 -38.87
CA ASP A 121 3.69 -28.07 -39.33
C ASP A 121 2.68 -27.84 -38.21
N ILE A 122 2.39 -28.87 -37.41
CA ILE A 122 1.58 -28.73 -36.19
C ILE A 122 2.26 -27.80 -35.19
N HIS A 123 3.58 -27.93 -35.02
CA HIS A 123 4.34 -27.09 -34.14
C HIS A 123 4.25 -25.62 -34.55
N LYS A 124 4.46 -25.30 -35.84
CA LYS A 124 4.29 -23.95 -36.38
C LYS A 124 2.86 -23.44 -36.25
N GLU A 125 1.86 -24.29 -36.47
CA GLU A 125 0.43 -23.94 -36.30
C GLU A 125 0.13 -23.56 -34.84
N LEU A 126 0.58 -24.39 -33.89
CA LEU A 126 0.39 -24.15 -32.46
C LEU A 126 1.15 -22.92 -31.97
N GLN A 127 2.39 -22.73 -32.43
CA GLN A 127 3.15 -21.51 -32.13
C GLN A 127 2.41 -20.26 -32.59
N LYS A 128 1.89 -20.24 -33.83
CA LYS A 128 1.12 -19.10 -34.34
C LYS A 128 -0.16 -18.84 -33.53
N LYS A 129 -0.86 -19.91 -33.12
CA LYS A 129 -2.05 -19.78 -32.26
C LYS A 129 -1.68 -19.22 -30.89
N LEU A 130 -0.59 -19.71 -30.31
CA LEU A 130 -0.10 -19.24 -29.02
C LEU A 130 0.27 -17.75 -29.08
N THR A 131 1.07 -17.34 -30.06
CA THR A 131 1.45 -15.93 -30.21
C THR A 131 0.26 -15.01 -30.42
N LYS A 132 -0.78 -15.48 -31.12
CA LYS A 132 -2.01 -14.70 -31.30
C LYS A 132 -2.80 -14.58 -29.99
N LEU A 133 -2.92 -15.66 -29.23
CA LEU A 133 -3.58 -15.63 -27.94
C LEU A 133 -2.84 -14.74 -26.94
N GLU A 134 -1.51 -14.79 -26.92
CA GLU A 134 -0.67 -13.90 -26.12
C GLU A 134 -0.95 -12.44 -26.47
N THR A 135 -0.95 -12.07 -27.75
CA THR A 135 -1.24 -10.70 -28.18
C THR A 135 -2.66 -10.25 -27.84
N ASP A 136 -3.65 -11.13 -28.02
CA ASP A 136 -5.05 -10.82 -27.74
C ASP A 136 -5.27 -10.61 -26.22
N ILE A 137 -4.61 -11.43 -25.39
CA ILE A 137 -4.63 -11.30 -23.92
C ILE A 137 -3.93 -10.01 -23.49
N ASP A 138 -2.76 -9.71 -24.04
CA ASP A 138 -2.02 -8.48 -23.70
C ASP A 138 -2.85 -7.24 -24.01
N ILE A 139 -3.49 -7.16 -25.19
CA ILE A 139 -4.34 -6.03 -25.57
C ILE A 139 -5.55 -5.89 -24.63
N ASP A 140 -6.26 -6.98 -24.34
CA ASP A 140 -7.46 -6.96 -23.50
C ASP A 140 -7.11 -6.60 -22.04
N ILE A 141 -6.04 -7.18 -21.49
CA ILE A 141 -5.59 -6.91 -20.12
C ILE A 141 -5.07 -5.47 -19.99
N LEU A 142 -4.20 -5.03 -20.89
CA LEU A 142 -3.62 -3.68 -20.84
C LEU A 142 -4.71 -2.61 -20.98
N SER A 143 -5.63 -2.77 -21.93
CA SER A 143 -6.71 -1.79 -22.12
C SER A 143 -7.70 -1.74 -20.95
N LYS A 144 -7.86 -2.83 -20.18
CA LYS A 144 -8.64 -2.83 -18.93
C LYS A 144 -7.89 -2.09 -17.82
N PHE A 145 -6.60 -2.36 -17.65
CA PHE A 145 -5.80 -1.66 -16.65
C PHE A 145 -5.72 -0.15 -16.89
N GLU A 146 -5.58 0.28 -18.14
CA GLU A 146 -5.61 1.72 -18.50
C GLU A 146 -6.92 2.38 -18.07
N LYS A 147 -8.06 1.71 -18.29
CA LYS A 147 -9.39 2.22 -17.88
C LYS A 147 -9.53 2.27 -16.37
N ASP A 148 -9.10 1.23 -15.67
CA ASP A 148 -9.14 1.18 -14.20
C ASP A 148 -8.27 2.29 -13.60
N GLU A 149 -7.08 2.52 -14.15
CA GLU A 149 -6.20 3.62 -13.76
C GLU A 149 -6.85 4.98 -14.00
N GLU A 150 -7.51 5.18 -15.15
CA GLU A 150 -8.25 6.41 -15.44
C GLU A 150 -9.39 6.65 -14.42
N ILE A 151 -10.12 5.60 -14.04
CA ILE A 151 -11.19 5.67 -13.03
C ILE A 151 -10.63 6.02 -11.67
N LEU A 152 -9.53 5.38 -11.25
CA LEU A 152 -8.87 5.65 -9.97
C LEU A 152 -8.36 7.09 -9.91
N ASN A 153 -7.76 7.60 -10.98
CA ASN A 153 -7.30 8.99 -11.08
C ASN A 153 -8.46 9.99 -10.99
N LYS A 154 -9.60 9.71 -11.63
CA LYS A 154 -10.81 10.53 -11.51
C LYS A 154 -11.35 10.52 -10.07
N PHE A 155 -11.34 9.37 -9.42
CA PHE A 155 -11.79 9.23 -8.04
C PHE A 155 -10.89 10.01 -7.06
N ASP A 156 -9.57 9.87 -7.20
CA ASP A 156 -8.59 10.63 -6.40
C ASP A 156 -8.79 12.14 -6.57
N PHE A 157 -8.95 12.61 -7.81
CA PHE A 157 -9.20 14.01 -8.10
C PHE A 157 -10.48 14.53 -7.42
N ILE A 158 -11.60 13.80 -7.53
CA ILE A 158 -12.87 14.18 -6.90
C ILE A 158 -12.74 14.22 -5.38
N HIS A 159 -12.09 13.21 -4.79
CA HIS A 159 -11.89 13.14 -3.34
C HIS A 159 -11.01 14.28 -2.83
N ARG A 160 -9.95 14.62 -3.57
CA ARG A 160 -9.09 15.76 -3.28
C ARG A 160 -9.86 17.07 -3.29
N LEU A 161 -10.66 17.33 -4.33
CA LEU A 161 -11.51 18.53 -4.40
C LEU A 161 -12.49 18.62 -3.23
N LYS A 162 -13.16 17.51 -2.87
CA LYS A 162 -14.07 17.47 -1.73
C LYS A 162 -13.36 17.74 -0.40
N TYR A 163 -12.16 17.19 -0.23
CA TYR A 163 -11.34 17.44 0.95
C TYR A 163 -10.94 18.92 1.05
N GLU A 164 -10.45 19.52 -0.03
CA GLU A 164 -10.08 20.93 -0.09
C GLU A 164 -11.27 21.85 0.17
N GLU A 165 -12.44 21.54 -0.41
CA GLU A 165 -13.67 22.30 -0.18
C GLU A 165 -14.12 22.23 1.29
N ALA A 166 -14.08 21.03 1.89
CA ALA A 166 -14.41 20.86 3.30
C ALA A 166 -13.45 21.65 4.19
N GLN A 167 -12.14 21.58 3.92
CA GLN A 167 -11.12 22.34 4.64
C GLN A 167 -11.35 23.85 4.52
N ARG A 168 -11.68 24.35 3.32
CA ARG A 168 -11.99 25.77 3.09
C ARG A 168 -13.20 26.21 3.92
N LYS A 169 -14.29 25.43 3.90
CA LYS A 169 -15.51 25.73 4.68
C LYS A 169 -15.24 25.80 6.18
N ILE A 170 -14.41 24.89 6.71
CA ILE A 170 -14.00 24.92 8.11
C ILE A 170 -13.27 26.22 8.44
N LYS A 171 -12.28 26.61 7.63
CA LYS A 171 -11.50 27.85 7.82
C LYS A 171 -12.36 29.12 7.71
N GLU A 172 -13.28 29.16 6.75
CA GLU A 172 -14.21 30.30 6.61
C GLU A 172 -15.11 30.44 7.83
N ARG A 173 -15.58 29.32 8.38
CA ARG A 173 -16.44 29.32 9.56
C ARG A 173 -15.66 29.73 10.82
N GLU A 174 -14.43 29.25 10.96
CA GLU A 174 -13.50 29.68 12.01
C GLU A 174 -13.28 31.20 11.95
N HIS A 175 -12.91 31.73 10.78
CA HIS A 175 -12.68 33.16 10.59
C HIS A 175 -13.93 33.99 10.93
N PHE A 176 -15.11 33.54 10.49
CA PHE A 176 -16.38 34.20 10.82
C PHE A 176 -16.60 34.31 12.34
N PHE A 177 -16.40 33.22 13.09
CA PHE A 177 -16.59 33.24 14.53
C PHE A 177 -15.56 34.13 15.25
N ILE A 178 -14.31 34.10 14.82
CA ILE A 178 -13.26 34.98 15.37
C ILE A 178 -13.64 36.44 15.20
N GLU A 179 -14.13 36.84 14.03
CA GLU A 179 -14.51 38.22 13.75
C GLU A 179 -15.75 38.66 14.55
N GLU A 180 -16.75 37.80 14.71
CA GLU A 180 -17.92 38.09 15.55
C GLU A 180 -17.53 38.25 17.02
N VAL A 181 -16.66 37.38 17.55
CA VAL A 181 -16.14 37.52 18.93
C VAL A 181 -15.40 38.84 19.08
N LYS A 182 -14.46 39.15 18.19
CA LYS A 182 -13.72 40.43 18.22
C LYS A 182 -14.63 41.65 18.12
N LYS A 183 -15.68 41.58 17.29
CA LYS A 183 -16.67 42.66 17.17
C LYS A 183 -17.41 42.87 18.49
N HIS A 184 -17.88 41.79 19.12
CA HIS A 184 -18.57 41.89 20.39
C HIS A 184 -17.64 42.40 21.51
N THR A 185 -16.39 41.95 21.56
CA THR A 185 -15.38 42.47 22.50
C THR A 185 -15.18 43.98 22.33
N ARG A 186 -15.07 44.48 21.09
CA ARG A 186 -14.95 45.93 20.83
C ARG A 186 -16.17 46.71 21.30
N MET A 187 -17.37 46.17 21.10
CA MET A 187 -18.61 46.82 21.59
C MET A 187 -18.60 46.93 23.12
N LEU A 188 -18.31 45.85 23.84
CA LEU A 188 -18.26 45.85 25.30
C LEU A 188 -17.18 46.78 25.86
N LEU A 189 -16.02 46.85 25.19
CA LEU A 189 -14.95 47.77 25.56
C LEU A 189 -15.37 49.23 25.35
N ASN A 190 -16.07 49.53 24.26
CA ASN A 190 -16.60 50.88 24.01
C ASN A 190 -17.66 51.25 25.07
N GLU A 191 -18.60 50.36 25.39
CA GLU A 191 -19.59 50.60 26.46
C GLU A 191 -18.92 50.86 27.81
N LEU A 192 -17.85 50.13 28.13
CA LEU A 192 -17.07 50.36 29.34
C LEU A 192 -16.37 51.72 29.29
N HIS A 193 -15.81 52.09 28.13
CA HIS A 193 -15.13 53.36 27.95
C HIS A 193 -16.08 54.55 28.08
N GLU A 194 -17.27 54.48 27.48
CA GLU A 194 -18.31 55.52 27.61
C GLU A 194 -18.70 55.74 29.07
N LYS A 195 -18.87 54.66 29.84
CA LYS A 195 -19.15 54.76 31.29
C LYS A 195 -17.99 55.37 32.06
N TRP A 196 -16.76 55.01 31.71
CA TRP A 196 -15.56 55.58 32.32
C TRP A 196 -15.43 57.08 32.02
N ASP A 197 -15.72 57.51 30.78
CA ASP A 197 -15.59 58.90 30.37
C ASP A 197 -16.55 59.82 31.15
N VAL A 198 -17.78 59.37 31.41
CA VAL A 198 -18.73 60.10 32.27
C VAL A 198 -18.16 60.27 33.67
N ILE A 199 -17.72 59.16 34.31
CA ILE A 199 -17.15 59.20 35.66
C ILE A 199 -15.89 60.07 35.71
N SER A 200 -15.02 59.96 34.71
CA SER A 200 -13.78 60.73 34.62
C SER A 200 -14.05 62.22 34.44
N SER A 201 -15.07 62.58 33.65
CA SER A 201 -15.52 63.97 33.50
C SER A 201 -16.04 64.53 34.81
N ASP A 202 -16.92 63.80 35.51
CA ASP A 202 -17.47 64.20 36.81
C ASP A 202 -16.35 64.40 37.85
N ILE A 203 -15.41 63.46 37.93
CA ILE A 203 -14.23 63.57 38.80
C ILE A 203 -13.40 64.80 38.44
N SER A 204 -13.21 65.11 37.16
CA SER A 204 -12.47 66.29 36.71
C SER A 204 -13.17 67.58 37.10
N GLU A 205 -14.50 67.64 36.96
CA GLU A 205 -15.31 68.80 37.35
C GLU A 205 -15.22 69.04 38.87
N GLN A 206 -15.37 67.99 39.67
CA GLN A 206 -15.27 68.10 41.13
C GLN A 206 -13.85 68.52 41.57
N LYS A 207 -12.80 68.02 40.90
CA LYS A 207 -11.43 68.48 41.14
C LYS A 207 -11.25 69.97 40.83
N SER A 208 -11.87 70.48 39.77
CA SER A 208 -11.84 71.91 39.43
C SER A 208 -12.53 72.75 40.51
N LYS A 209 -13.73 72.36 40.93
CA LYS A 209 -14.48 73.02 42.02
C LYS A 209 -13.66 73.07 43.31
N ILE A 210 -13.04 71.96 43.70
CA ILE A 210 -12.16 71.90 44.88
C ILE A 210 -10.96 72.85 44.72
N SER A 211 -10.35 72.90 43.54
CA SER A 211 -9.22 73.80 43.27
C SER A 211 -9.60 75.28 43.39
N GLU A 212 -10.77 75.65 42.89
CA GLU A 212 -11.30 77.01 42.99
C GLU A 212 -11.56 77.40 44.45
N ILE A 213 -12.27 76.57 45.21
CA ILE A 213 -12.52 76.82 46.64
C ILE A 213 -11.20 76.92 47.42
N LYS A 214 -10.21 76.08 47.09
CA LYS A 214 -8.89 76.13 47.73
C LYS A 214 -8.16 77.45 47.44
N SER A 215 -8.28 77.97 46.22
CA SER A 215 -7.75 79.28 45.84
C SER A 215 -8.43 80.40 46.62
N ASP A 216 -9.77 80.42 46.66
CA ASP A 216 -10.54 81.42 47.39
C ASP A 216 -10.22 81.44 48.88
N LEU A 217 -10.14 80.26 49.51
CA LEU A 217 -9.73 80.14 50.92
C LEU A 217 -8.33 80.71 51.15
N SER A 218 -7.39 80.52 50.22
CA SER A 218 -6.05 81.10 50.32
C SER A 218 -6.07 82.63 50.23
N TYR A 219 -6.91 83.18 49.34
CA TYR A 219 -7.13 84.61 49.20
C TYR A 219 -7.74 85.20 50.47
N TYR A 220 -8.84 84.65 50.97
CA TYR A 220 -9.49 85.15 52.18
C TYR A 220 -8.59 85.05 53.42
N LYS A 221 -7.86 83.93 53.58
CA LYS A 221 -6.91 83.75 54.69
C LYS A 221 -5.81 84.80 54.71
N LYS A 222 -5.33 85.23 53.53
CA LYS A 222 -4.34 86.30 53.42
C LYS A 222 -4.95 87.65 53.80
N ASN A 223 -6.07 88.02 53.18
CA ASN A 223 -6.65 89.36 53.33
C ASN A 223 -7.31 89.61 54.70
N ILE A 224 -7.87 88.59 55.37
CA ILE A 224 -8.41 88.74 56.74
C ILE A 224 -7.34 89.21 57.72
N ASN A 225 -6.10 88.74 57.59
CA ASN A 225 -5.01 89.13 58.49
C ASN A 225 -4.49 90.55 58.20
N GLU A 226 -4.76 91.08 57.01
CA GLU A 226 -4.25 92.38 56.55
C GLU A 226 -5.29 93.51 56.69
N SER A 227 -6.60 93.19 56.74
CA SER A 227 -7.67 94.18 56.85
C SER A 227 -7.80 94.77 58.26
N LYS A 228 -8.07 96.08 58.32
CA LYS A 228 -8.38 96.81 59.56
C LYS A 228 -9.85 97.23 59.68
N ASP A 229 -10.66 96.99 58.65
CA ASP A 229 -12.09 97.29 58.65
C ASP A 229 -12.91 96.09 59.13
N SER A 230 -13.58 96.25 60.26
CA SER A 230 -14.45 95.24 60.87
C SER A 230 -15.57 94.78 59.92
N LYS A 231 -16.10 95.65 59.07
CA LYS A 231 -17.19 95.30 58.14
C LYS A 231 -16.70 94.40 57.00
N ASP A 232 -15.49 94.63 56.52
CA ASP A 232 -14.85 93.81 55.50
C ASP A 232 -14.49 92.43 56.05
N ILE A 233 -13.97 92.37 57.28
CA ILE A 233 -13.69 91.10 57.97
C ILE A 233 -14.98 90.28 58.14
N GLU A 234 -16.07 90.90 58.58
CA GLU A 234 -17.36 90.22 58.70
C GLU A 234 -17.89 89.70 57.36
N LYS A 235 -17.70 90.45 56.27
CA LYS A 235 -18.08 90.00 54.93
C LYS A 235 -17.28 88.78 54.50
N MET A 236 -15.95 88.81 54.65
CA MET A 236 -15.08 87.67 54.32
C MET A 236 -15.42 86.44 55.17
N LEU A 237 -15.73 86.61 56.47
CA LEU A 237 -16.17 85.51 57.33
C LEU A 237 -17.49 84.88 56.85
N ARG A 238 -18.44 85.69 56.35
CA ARG A 238 -19.68 85.17 55.75
C ARG A 238 -19.40 84.37 54.46
N ASP A 239 -18.50 84.86 53.62
CA ASP A 239 -18.15 84.19 52.37
C ASP A 239 -17.40 82.87 52.61
N ILE A 240 -16.45 82.81 53.57
CA ILE A 240 -15.79 81.57 54.00
C ILE A 240 -16.83 80.55 54.50
N LYS A 241 -17.81 80.99 55.29
CA LYS A 241 -18.87 80.11 55.80
C LYS A 241 -19.73 79.55 54.67
N ARG A 242 -19.99 80.34 53.61
CA ARG A 242 -20.68 79.86 52.39
C ARG A 242 -19.85 78.83 51.64
N LEU A 243 -18.56 79.08 51.43
CA LEU A 243 -17.64 78.12 50.80
C LEU A 243 -17.59 76.78 51.56
N GLY A 244 -17.60 76.82 52.90
CA GLY A 244 -17.66 75.62 53.73
C GLY A 244 -18.91 74.76 53.50
N ASN A 245 -20.06 75.40 53.30
CA ASN A 245 -21.31 74.71 52.97
C ASN A 245 -21.27 74.10 51.56
N SER A 246 -20.75 74.81 50.57
CA SER A 246 -20.58 74.28 49.21
C SER A 246 -19.62 73.08 49.17
N LEU A 247 -18.63 73.03 50.06
CA LEU A 247 -17.70 71.90 50.18
C LEU A 247 -18.38 70.65 50.76
N SER A 248 -19.36 70.82 51.64
CA SER A 248 -20.17 69.71 52.17
C SER A 248 -21.15 69.11 51.16
N GLU A 249 -21.47 69.83 50.08
CA GLU A 249 -22.37 69.38 49.00
C GLU A 249 -21.64 68.62 47.88
N ILE A 250 -20.30 68.57 47.89
CA ILE A 250 -19.47 67.85 46.92
C ILE A 250 -19.40 66.33 47.24
N ASN A 251 -20.02 65.89 48.33
CA ASN A 251 -19.92 64.53 48.88
C ASN A 251 -21.08 63.61 48.49
#